data_AF-A0A937BEK4-F1
#
_entry.id   AF-A0A937BEK4-F1
#
_cell.length_a   1.000
_cell.length_b   1.000
_cell.length_c   1.000
_cell.angle_alpha   90.00
_cell.angle_beta   90.00
_cell.angle_gamma   90.00
#
_symmetry.space_group_name_H-M   'P 1'
#
loop_
_entity.id
_entity.type
_entity.pdbx_description
1 polymer ?
#
loop_
_entity_poly.entity_id
_entity_poly.type
_entity_poly.pdbx_seq_one_letter_code
_entity_poly.pdbx_strand_id
1 'polypeptide(L)'
;MKKHFMLMWLLLPPLVSTSQVGIGTETPRSKSILDISSTTKGLLPPRLTGLQKSEMGLSAEDAGMLVFQTDNAQPPLPSTPKGLYYFDGANWVVPVLNGTSNGQTLRWDGLKWAGTSNLFNQGTSIGIGTQNPNTQLQIHSLSAPTTRLQLTNANTGALYNDGLMLGVTLASSQAHLIQNENKPLWFGTNAIERMRIDSVGNVGIGRNNPAAKLDVNGTVRIGSSGTILNGIMKSTLEIEIPALASMGEGMVTIPFEGAIEQASVYVSPGSTMSGLMIGYARVCTPGNVEVKFMNMSTDMEEPMSMVLHISIIQ
;
A
#
# COMPACT_ATOMS: atom_id res chain seq x y z
N MET A 1 89.62 34.87 -55.05
CA MET A 1 89.42 33.63 -54.26
C MET A 1 88.57 33.96 -53.04
N LYS A 2 87.53 33.15 -52.79
CA LYS A 2 87.01 32.79 -51.45
C LYS A 2 86.23 33.91 -50.70
N LYS A 3 85.06 33.71 -50.09
CA LYS A 3 84.18 32.55 -49.87
C LYS A 3 82.78 33.11 -49.60
N HIS A 4 81.76 32.54 -50.25
CA HIS A 4 80.36 32.76 -49.89
C HIS A 4 80.08 31.92 -48.63
N PHE A 5 79.53 32.53 -47.58
CA PHE A 5 78.98 31.80 -46.44
C PHE A 5 77.49 32.13 -46.34
N MET A 6 76.69 31.18 -46.79
CA MET A 6 75.23 31.21 -46.79
C MET A 6 74.75 30.91 -45.37
N LEU A 7 74.16 31.89 -44.69
CA LEU A 7 73.60 31.71 -43.35
C LEU A 7 72.15 31.24 -43.49
N MET A 8 71.92 29.94 -43.26
CA MET A 8 70.62 29.28 -43.33
C MET A 8 69.76 29.73 -42.12
N TRP A 9 68.68 30.46 -42.38
CA TRP A 9 67.68 30.80 -41.36
C TRP A 9 66.93 29.54 -40.94
N LEU A 10 67.17 29.08 -39.70
CA LEU A 10 66.45 27.97 -39.10
C LEU A 10 65.06 28.47 -38.64
N LEU A 11 64.01 28.20 -39.42
CA LEU A 11 62.63 28.38 -38.96
C LEU A 11 62.33 27.33 -37.87
N LEU A 12 62.38 27.72 -36.59
CA LEU A 12 61.74 26.95 -35.52
C LEU A 12 60.22 27.09 -35.65
N PRO A 13 59.44 26.00 -35.73
CA PRO A 13 57.98 26.10 -35.65
C PRO A 13 57.57 26.63 -34.26
N PRO A 14 56.51 27.46 -34.17
CA PRO A 14 56.03 27.94 -32.88
C PRO A 14 55.51 26.74 -32.07
N LEU A 15 56.18 26.45 -30.94
CA LEU A 15 55.59 25.59 -29.91
C LEU A 15 54.40 26.33 -29.30
N VAL A 16 53.19 25.89 -29.63
CA VAL A 16 51.98 26.30 -28.90
C VAL A 16 51.94 25.48 -27.62
N SER A 17 52.44 26.03 -26.52
CA SER A 17 52.24 25.46 -25.18
C SER A 17 50.86 25.88 -24.68
N THR A 18 50.02 24.91 -24.35
CA THR A 18 48.71 25.19 -23.73
C THR A 18 48.93 25.56 -22.26
N SER A 19 48.25 26.61 -21.77
CA SER A 19 48.52 27.27 -20.48
C SER A 19 47.90 26.57 -19.26
N GLN A 20 47.91 25.24 -19.21
CA GLN A 20 47.30 24.48 -18.11
C GLN A 20 48.29 24.30 -16.96
N VAL A 21 47.81 24.45 -15.72
CA VAL A 21 48.61 24.22 -14.52
C VAL A 21 48.41 22.79 -14.04
N GLY A 22 49.45 21.97 -14.17
CA GLY A 22 49.54 20.66 -13.53
C GLY A 22 50.22 20.75 -12.17
N ILE A 23 49.59 20.21 -11.12
CA ILE A 23 50.22 20.04 -9.80
C ILE A 23 50.23 18.55 -9.47
N GLY A 24 51.41 17.93 -9.47
CA GLY A 24 51.55 16.49 -9.24
C GLY A 24 51.19 15.61 -10.46
N THR A 25 51.05 16.21 -11.64
CA THR A 25 50.90 15.51 -12.94
C THR A 25 51.64 16.27 -14.04
N GLU A 26 52.30 15.52 -14.93
CA GLU A 26 52.98 16.07 -16.11
C GLU A 26 52.07 16.10 -17.35
N THR A 27 50.91 15.45 -17.28
CA THR A 27 49.90 15.42 -18.34
C THR A 27 48.55 15.91 -17.82
N PRO A 28 48.40 17.24 -17.57
CA PRO A 28 47.12 17.81 -17.19
C PRO A 28 46.02 17.43 -18.19
N ARG A 29 44.82 17.13 -17.68
CA ARG A 29 43.66 16.82 -18.53
C ARG A 29 43.37 18.00 -19.48
N SER A 30 43.11 17.70 -20.75
CA SER A 30 42.88 18.71 -21.81
C SER A 30 41.64 19.58 -21.63
N LYS A 31 40.84 19.35 -20.58
CA LYS A 31 39.64 20.12 -20.23
C LYS A 31 39.75 20.88 -18.90
N SER A 32 40.89 20.84 -18.21
CA SER A 32 41.11 21.59 -16.96
C SER A 32 42.07 22.75 -17.17
N ILE A 33 41.83 23.87 -16.48
CA ILE A 33 42.82 24.95 -16.37
C ILE A 33 43.82 24.63 -15.26
N LEU A 34 43.36 23.95 -14.20
CA LEU A 34 44.15 23.46 -13.07
C LEU A 34 43.84 21.97 -12.88
N ASP A 35 44.85 21.11 -13.01
CA ASP A 35 44.76 19.68 -12.73
C ASP A 35 45.68 19.33 -11.54
N ILE A 36 45.11 18.74 -10.49
CA ILE A 36 45.83 18.39 -9.26
C ILE A 36 45.73 16.88 -9.06
N SER A 37 46.87 16.21 -9.03
CA SER A 37 46.96 14.76 -8.80
C SER A 37 47.84 14.44 -7.60
N SER A 38 47.30 13.69 -6.65
CA SER A 38 48.05 13.14 -5.52
C SER A 38 47.32 11.94 -4.92
N THR A 39 48.07 10.95 -4.47
CA THR A 39 47.53 9.80 -3.71
C THR A 39 47.64 9.99 -2.19
N THR A 40 48.37 11.02 -1.74
CA THR A 40 48.71 11.23 -0.31
C THR A 40 48.48 12.65 0.19
N LYS A 41 48.19 13.62 -0.69
CA LYS A 41 47.94 15.03 -0.35
C LYS A 41 46.59 15.49 -0.88
N GLY A 42 46.00 16.48 -0.22
CA GLY A 42 44.76 17.14 -0.66
C GLY A 42 44.95 18.63 -0.92
N LEU A 43 43.89 19.28 -1.40
CA LEU A 43 43.83 20.75 -1.49
C LEU A 43 43.46 21.33 -0.12
N LEU A 44 44.29 22.24 0.40
CA LEU A 44 43.97 23.01 1.58
C LEU A 44 43.45 24.40 1.15
N PRO A 45 42.13 24.64 1.11
CA PRO A 45 41.60 25.95 0.74
C PRO A 45 41.93 27.01 1.80
N PRO A 46 41.84 28.31 1.46
CA PRO A 46 41.99 29.38 2.44
C PRO A 46 41.11 29.18 3.66
N ARG A 47 41.69 29.37 4.85
CA ARG A 47 41.03 29.15 6.13
C ARG A 47 40.74 30.48 6.79
N LEU A 48 39.47 30.80 6.99
CA LEU A 48 39.01 32.09 7.49
C LEU A 48 38.06 31.88 8.68
N THR A 49 37.98 32.85 9.60
CA THR A 49 36.86 32.90 10.55
C THR A 49 35.58 33.32 9.83
N GLY A 50 34.42 33.11 10.46
CA GLY A 50 33.14 33.56 9.92
C GLY A 50 33.13 35.08 9.64
N LEU A 51 33.77 35.86 10.51
CA LEU A 51 33.95 37.30 10.33
C LEU A 51 34.80 37.64 9.10
N GLN A 52 36.00 37.07 9.03
CA GLN A 52 36.93 37.28 7.91
C GLN A 52 36.31 36.90 6.56
N LYS A 53 35.55 35.80 6.54
CA LYS A 53 34.81 35.33 5.36
C LYS A 53 33.72 36.33 4.92
N SER A 54 33.00 36.94 5.86
CA SER A 54 31.96 37.92 5.56
C SER A 54 32.52 39.26 5.06
N GLU A 55 33.75 39.58 5.42
CA GLU A 55 34.42 40.85 5.11
C GLU A 55 35.20 40.81 3.77
N MET A 56 35.14 39.70 3.02
CA MET A 56 35.88 39.54 1.76
C MET A 56 35.43 40.47 0.62
N GLY A 57 34.26 41.10 0.73
CA GLY A 57 33.78 42.08 -0.25
C GLY A 57 33.49 41.50 -1.64
N LEU A 58 32.97 40.27 -1.69
CA LEU A 58 32.74 39.54 -2.94
C LEU A 58 31.54 40.08 -3.73
N SER A 59 31.62 39.93 -5.05
CA SER A 59 30.58 40.27 -6.03
C SER A 59 30.09 39.02 -6.76
N ALA A 60 29.06 39.15 -7.60
CA ALA A 60 28.53 38.02 -8.39
C ALA A 60 29.57 37.35 -9.31
N GLU A 61 30.63 38.07 -9.68
CA GLU A 61 31.72 37.53 -10.50
C GLU A 61 32.60 36.51 -9.75
N ASP A 62 32.55 36.53 -8.41
CA ASP A 62 33.34 35.66 -7.54
C ASP A 62 32.65 34.33 -7.22
N ALA A 63 31.54 34.02 -7.93
CA ALA A 63 30.81 32.78 -7.77
C ALA A 63 31.71 31.55 -8.02
N GLY A 64 31.61 30.55 -7.13
CA GLY A 64 32.44 29.34 -7.14
C GLY A 64 33.67 29.41 -6.23
N MET A 65 33.94 30.54 -5.56
CA MET A 65 35.04 30.65 -4.61
C MET A 65 34.87 29.68 -3.44
N LEU A 66 35.93 28.92 -3.11
CA LEU A 66 35.95 27.94 -2.03
C LEU A 66 36.81 28.39 -0.86
N VAL A 67 36.26 28.35 0.35
CA VAL A 67 36.97 28.64 1.61
C VAL A 67 36.54 27.68 2.71
N PHE A 68 37.42 27.45 3.69
CA PHE A 68 37.08 26.70 4.88
C PHE A 68 36.91 27.64 6.07
N GLN A 69 35.70 27.71 6.62
CA GLN A 69 35.44 28.43 7.86
C GLN A 69 35.97 27.64 9.05
N THR A 70 36.76 28.26 9.92
CA THR A 70 37.47 27.57 11.02
C THR A 70 36.70 27.54 12.35
N ASP A 71 35.71 28.41 12.51
CA ASP A 71 34.89 28.60 13.69
C ASP A 71 33.39 28.47 13.39
N ASN A 72 32.57 28.38 14.44
CA ASN A 72 31.14 28.60 14.30
C ASN A 72 30.93 30.12 14.37
N ALA A 73 30.42 30.75 13.30
CA ALA A 73 30.11 32.17 13.35
C ALA A 73 29.05 32.40 14.44
N GLN A 74 29.25 33.43 15.24
CA GLN A 74 28.36 33.85 16.32
C GLN A 74 28.04 35.35 16.11
N PRO A 75 27.06 35.93 16.84
CA PRO A 75 26.69 37.33 16.68
C PRO A 75 27.92 38.28 16.67
N PRO A 76 27.95 39.30 15.78
CA PRO A 76 26.82 39.88 15.05
C PRO A 76 26.41 39.17 13.75
N LEU A 77 27.17 38.18 13.29
CA LEU A 77 26.82 37.42 12.08
C LEU A 77 25.75 36.35 12.38
N PRO A 78 24.93 35.95 11.39
CA PRO A 78 24.08 34.78 11.51
C PRO A 78 24.88 33.54 11.92
N SER A 79 24.30 32.72 12.79
CA SER A 79 24.96 31.49 13.27
C SER A 79 25.19 30.52 12.11
N THR A 80 26.45 30.38 11.69
CA THR A 80 26.84 29.45 10.62
C THR A 80 27.89 28.46 11.15
N PRO A 81 27.78 27.17 10.83
CA PRO A 81 28.70 26.17 11.34
C PRO A 81 30.09 26.26 10.67
N LYS A 82 31.11 25.82 11.39
CA LYS A 82 32.44 25.51 10.83
C LYS A 82 32.31 24.54 9.65
N GLY A 83 33.03 24.77 8.55
CA GLY A 83 33.00 23.86 7.40
C GLY A 83 33.52 24.46 6.11
N LEU A 84 33.47 23.67 5.03
CA LEU A 84 33.73 24.14 3.67
C LEU A 84 32.54 24.96 3.18
N TYR A 85 32.80 26.11 2.58
CA TYR A 85 31.81 26.98 1.94
C TYR A 85 32.22 27.24 0.50
N TYR A 86 31.22 27.38 -0.37
CA TYR A 86 31.39 28.05 -1.66
C TYR A 86 30.56 29.33 -1.72
N PHE A 87 31.00 30.31 -2.47
CA PHE A 87 30.21 31.51 -2.75
C PHE A 87 29.32 31.26 -3.98
N ASP A 88 28.01 31.47 -3.88
CA ASP A 88 27.08 31.21 -4.99
C ASP A 88 26.87 32.42 -5.92
N GLY A 89 27.60 33.51 -5.69
CA GLY A 89 27.44 34.79 -6.38
C GLY A 89 26.67 35.84 -5.56
N ALA A 90 26.06 35.44 -4.44
CA ALA A 90 25.40 36.36 -3.51
C ALA A 90 25.66 36.01 -2.04
N ASN A 91 25.73 34.72 -1.71
CA ASN A 91 25.82 34.20 -0.35
C ASN A 91 26.88 33.10 -0.24
N TRP A 92 27.39 32.93 0.98
CA TRP A 92 28.19 31.78 1.35
C TRP A 92 27.29 30.57 1.64
N VAL A 93 27.45 29.51 0.85
CA VAL A 93 26.65 28.28 0.93
C VAL A 93 27.51 27.11 1.41
N VAL A 94 26.95 26.28 2.29
CA VAL A 94 27.58 25.00 2.68
C VAL A 94 27.19 23.95 1.64
N PRO A 95 28.16 23.24 1.01
CA PRO A 95 27.87 22.23 0.00
C PRO A 95 27.07 21.03 0.51
N VAL A 96 27.22 20.69 1.80
CA VAL A 96 26.53 19.58 2.44
C VAL A 96 26.11 20.02 3.84
N LEU A 97 24.81 19.96 4.13
CA LEU A 97 24.27 20.20 5.46
C LEU A 97 24.98 19.26 6.46
N ASN A 98 25.47 19.83 7.56
CA ASN A 98 26.24 19.11 8.57
C ASN A 98 25.33 18.06 9.22
N GLY A 99 25.41 16.80 8.75
CA GLY A 99 24.56 15.67 9.16
C GLY A 99 24.80 15.19 10.59
N THR A 100 25.20 16.07 11.50
CA THR A 100 25.47 15.74 12.90
C THR A 100 24.21 15.60 13.76
N SER A 101 23.02 15.86 13.19
CA SER A 101 21.74 15.64 13.87
C SER A 101 20.93 14.53 13.17
N ASN A 102 20.53 13.52 13.94
CA ASN A 102 19.53 12.53 13.52
C ASN A 102 18.29 13.24 12.98
N GLY A 103 17.75 12.78 11.84
CA GLY A 103 16.54 13.37 11.24
C GLY A 103 16.75 14.44 10.17
N GLN A 104 17.98 14.68 9.71
CA GLN A 104 18.26 15.58 8.60
C GLN A 104 18.29 14.85 7.25
N THR A 105 17.24 14.09 6.93
CA THR A 105 17.11 13.59 5.56
C THR A 105 16.79 14.77 4.64
N LEU A 106 17.66 15.00 3.65
CA LEU A 106 17.44 16.01 2.61
C LEU A 106 16.11 15.75 1.91
N ARG A 107 15.26 16.77 1.83
CA ARG A 107 14.02 16.72 1.05
C ARG A 107 13.93 17.91 0.12
N TRP A 108 13.24 17.74 -0.99
CA TRP A 108 12.81 18.85 -1.83
C TRP A 108 11.60 19.52 -1.18
N ASP A 109 11.61 20.85 -1.05
CA ASP A 109 10.47 21.61 -0.52
C ASP A 109 9.56 22.22 -1.60
N GLY A 110 9.88 22.00 -2.87
CA GLY A 110 9.23 22.66 -4.01
C GLY A 110 10.12 23.69 -4.71
N LEU A 111 11.10 24.24 -4.01
CA LEU A 111 11.97 25.32 -4.48
C LEU A 111 13.47 25.03 -4.28
N LYS A 112 13.84 24.32 -3.20
CA LYS A 112 15.21 23.97 -2.86
C LYS A 112 15.31 22.65 -2.10
N TRP A 113 16.53 22.13 -2.00
CA TRP A 113 16.86 21.06 -1.06
C TRP A 113 16.93 21.62 0.36
N ALA A 114 16.15 21.03 1.26
CA ALA A 114 16.07 21.38 2.67
C ALA A 114 16.58 20.21 3.53
N GLY A 115 17.42 20.52 4.53
CA GLY A 115 17.94 19.55 5.51
C GLY A 115 16.97 19.20 6.64
N THR A 116 15.79 19.81 6.67
CA THR A 116 14.77 19.56 7.69
C THR A 116 13.61 18.80 7.07
N SER A 117 13.31 17.62 7.59
CA SER A 117 12.16 16.82 7.17
C SER A 117 11.46 16.18 8.37
N ASN A 118 10.25 15.68 8.14
CA ASN A 118 9.56 14.79 9.07
C ASN A 118 10.06 13.34 8.96
N LEU A 119 11.01 13.07 8.07
CA LEU A 119 11.58 11.75 7.81
C LEU A 119 12.88 11.59 8.61
N PHE A 120 12.87 10.61 9.50
CA PHE A 120 13.97 10.25 10.37
C PHE A 120 14.55 8.92 9.90
N ASN A 121 15.76 8.95 9.35
CA ASN A 121 16.49 7.75 8.94
C ASN A 121 17.66 7.52 9.88
N GLN A 122 17.58 6.44 10.68
CA GLN A 122 18.61 6.05 11.65
C GLN A 122 19.51 4.92 11.10
N GLY A 123 19.47 4.66 9.79
CA GLY A 123 20.22 3.59 9.11
C GLY A 123 19.54 2.21 9.18
N THR A 124 18.96 1.85 10.33
CA THR A 124 18.27 0.56 10.54
C THR A 124 16.74 0.68 10.51
N SER A 125 16.20 1.89 10.63
CA SER A 125 14.77 2.14 10.72
C SER A 125 14.42 3.55 10.24
N ILE A 126 13.20 3.69 9.76
CA ILE A 126 12.63 4.94 9.24
C ILE A 126 11.45 5.37 10.13
N GLY A 127 11.53 6.57 10.68
CA GLY A 127 10.43 7.25 11.35
C GLY A 127 9.85 8.36 10.48
N ILE A 128 8.53 8.46 10.38
CA ILE A 128 7.84 9.63 9.83
C ILE A 128 7.09 10.28 11.00
N GLY A 129 7.54 11.47 11.43
CA GLY A 129 7.00 12.16 12.60
C GLY A 129 7.46 11.61 13.96
N THR A 130 8.45 10.72 14.00
CA THR A 130 9.11 10.25 15.24
C THR A 130 10.62 10.10 15.06
N GLN A 131 11.40 10.50 16.07
CA GLN A 131 12.86 10.38 16.09
C GLN A 131 13.36 9.00 16.53
N ASN A 132 12.52 8.24 17.26
CA ASN A 132 12.87 6.94 17.83
C ASN A 132 11.87 5.89 17.31
N PRO A 133 12.00 5.45 16.04
CA PRO A 133 11.12 4.42 15.50
C PRO A 133 11.33 3.09 16.23
N ASN A 134 10.25 2.43 16.65
CA ASN A 134 10.28 1.13 17.34
C ASN A 134 10.30 -0.07 16.39
N THR A 135 10.14 0.17 15.08
CA THR A 135 10.11 -0.84 14.02
C THR A 135 10.84 -0.28 12.79
N GLN A 136 11.08 -1.12 11.77
CA GLN A 136 11.76 -0.71 10.53
C GLN A 136 11.10 0.48 9.83
N LEU A 137 9.77 0.62 9.94
CA LEU A 137 9.02 1.78 9.48
C LEU A 137 7.93 2.14 10.49
N GLN A 138 8.04 3.34 11.08
CA GLN A 138 7.01 3.89 11.98
C GLN A 138 6.50 5.22 11.43
N ILE A 139 5.20 5.32 11.18
CA ILE A 139 4.51 6.59 10.91
C ILE A 139 3.80 7.00 12.20
N HIS A 140 4.06 8.21 12.69
CA HIS A 140 3.56 8.68 13.97
C HIS A 140 3.20 10.17 13.92
N SER A 141 2.10 10.53 14.58
CA SER A 141 1.74 11.91 14.86
C SER A 141 1.14 12.02 16.25
N LEU A 142 1.49 13.09 16.97
CA LEU A 142 0.96 13.40 18.30
C LEU A 142 -0.35 14.19 18.25
N SER A 143 -0.67 14.82 17.12
CA SER A 143 -1.78 15.78 17.01
C SER A 143 -2.60 15.66 15.73
N ALA A 144 -2.16 14.90 14.72
CA ALA A 144 -2.97 14.69 13.53
C ALA A 144 -4.21 13.86 13.89
N PRO A 145 -5.41 14.22 13.39
CA PRO A 145 -6.64 13.45 13.62
C PRO A 145 -6.51 11.98 13.20
N THR A 146 -5.69 11.70 12.19
CA THR A 146 -5.35 10.36 11.74
C THR A 146 -3.87 10.27 11.39
N THR A 147 -3.27 9.10 11.60
CA THR A 147 -1.93 8.75 11.12
C THR A 147 -2.05 7.57 10.18
N ARG A 148 -1.63 7.70 8.91
CA ARG A 148 -1.86 6.68 7.89
C ARG A 148 -0.81 6.65 6.79
N LEU A 149 -0.73 5.51 6.11
CA LEU A 149 -0.20 5.34 4.77
C LEU A 149 -1.38 5.47 3.78
N GLN A 150 -1.21 6.28 2.74
CA GLN A 150 -2.19 6.45 1.66
C GLN A 150 -1.56 6.06 0.32
N LEU A 151 -2.25 5.25 -0.45
CA LEU A 151 -1.84 4.81 -1.79
C LEU A 151 -2.87 5.30 -2.81
N THR A 152 -2.43 6.16 -3.71
CA THR A 152 -3.25 6.79 -4.73
C THR A 152 -2.62 6.66 -6.12
N ASN A 153 -3.43 6.87 -7.15
CA ASN A 153 -2.98 7.01 -8.54
C ASN A 153 -3.88 8.03 -9.28
N ALA A 154 -3.61 8.25 -10.57
CA ALA A 154 -4.35 9.22 -11.39
C ALA A 154 -5.87 8.96 -11.43
N ASN A 155 -6.34 7.72 -11.24
CA ASN A 155 -7.75 7.36 -11.27
C ASN A 155 -8.43 7.50 -9.90
N THR A 156 -7.69 7.37 -8.80
CA THR A 156 -8.24 7.54 -7.44
C THR A 156 -8.19 8.99 -6.98
N GLY A 157 -7.41 9.86 -7.64
CA GLY A 157 -7.15 11.22 -7.14
C GLY A 157 -6.04 11.24 -6.08
N ALA A 158 -5.84 12.38 -5.41
CA ALA A 158 -4.77 12.59 -4.44
C ALA A 158 -5.21 13.41 -3.20
N LEU A 159 -6.52 13.58 -2.99
CA LEU A 159 -7.10 14.28 -1.86
C LEU A 159 -7.10 13.41 -0.60
N TYR A 160 -7.53 14.01 0.51
CA TYR A 160 -7.57 13.36 1.82
C TYR A 160 -8.43 12.09 1.86
N ASN A 161 -9.46 11.95 1.01
CA ASN A 161 -10.40 10.83 0.98
C ASN A 161 -10.22 9.93 -0.25
N ASP A 162 -9.04 9.92 -0.86
CA ASP A 162 -8.81 9.19 -2.11
C ASP A 162 -8.00 7.90 -1.88
N GLY A 163 -8.29 6.86 -2.65
CA GLY A 163 -7.48 5.63 -2.70
C GLY A 163 -7.53 4.73 -1.46
N LEU A 164 -6.48 3.91 -1.31
CA LEU A 164 -6.35 2.91 -0.24
C LEU A 164 -5.60 3.51 0.97
N MET A 165 -6.12 3.30 2.17
CA MET A 165 -5.54 3.78 3.42
C MET A 165 -5.36 2.68 4.44
N LEU A 166 -4.20 2.69 5.10
CA LEU A 166 -3.91 1.90 6.30
C LEU A 166 -3.48 2.86 7.40
N GLY A 167 -4.16 2.87 8.55
CA GLY A 167 -3.81 3.81 9.60
C GLY A 167 -4.64 3.71 10.87
N VAL A 168 -4.48 4.74 11.72
CA VAL A 168 -5.17 4.87 13.00
C VAL A 168 -5.79 6.26 13.16
N THR A 169 -6.92 6.31 13.86
CA THR A 169 -7.59 7.58 14.22
C THR A 169 -7.24 7.96 15.66
N LEU A 170 -6.78 9.19 15.88
CA LEU A 170 -6.32 9.67 17.19
C LEU A 170 -7.45 9.68 18.24
N ALA A 171 -8.64 10.14 17.86
CA ALA A 171 -9.75 10.31 18.80
C ALA A 171 -10.34 8.98 19.30
N SER A 172 -10.32 7.93 18.47
CA SER A 172 -10.93 6.62 18.79
C SER A 172 -9.91 5.51 19.03
N SER A 173 -8.63 5.73 18.73
CA SER A 173 -7.58 4.71 18.72
C SER A 173 -7.92 3.49 17.83
N GLN A 174 -8.83 3.64 16.87
CA GLN A 174 -9.22 2.57 15.96
C GLN A 174 -8.18 2.41 14.85
N ALA A 175 -7.89 1.16 14.49
CA ALA A 175 -7.13 0.80 13.31
C ALA A 175 -8.06 0.61 12.10
N HIS A 176 -7.57 0.96 10.92
CA HIS A 176 -8.37 0.95 9.70
C HIS A 176 -7.59 0.44 8.50
N LEU A 177 -8.25 -0.37 7.66
CA LEU A 177 -7.88 -0.63 6.27
C LEU A 177 -9.08 -0.23 5.40
N ILE A 178 -8.95 0.84 4.62
CA ILE A 178 -10.09 1.48 3.95
C ILE A 178 -9.77 1.69 2.47
N GLN A 179 -10.68 1.26 1.61
CA GLN A 179 -10.77 1.71 0.23
C GLN A 179 -11.79 2.85 0.18
N ASN A 180 -11.37 4.08 -0.13
CA ASN A 180 -12.30 5.22 -0.19
C ASN A 180 -12.91 5.44 -1.57
N GLU A 181 -12.43 4.74 -2.60
CA GLU A 181 -13.09 4.72 -3.89
C GLU A 181 -14.38 3.90 -3.83
N ASN A 182 -15.33 4.20 -4.72
CA ASN A 182 -16.49 3.34 -5.00
C ASN A 182 -16.06 2.10 -5.80
N LYS A 183 -15.11 1.34 -5.25
CA LYS A 183 -14.45 0.17 -5.83
C LYS A 183 -14.23 -0.91 -4.76
N PRO A 184 -14.14 -2.19 -5.14
CA PRO A 184 -13.94 -3.27 -4.18
C PRO A 184 -12.58 -3.21 -3.45
N LEU A 185 -12.56 -3.65 -2.20
CA LEU A 185 -11.35 -4.05 -1.48
C LEU A 185 -11.26 -5.58 -1.51
N TRP A 186 -10.21 -6.13 -2.11
CA TRP A 186 -10.06 -7.58 -2.25
C TRP A 186 -8.75 -8.11 -1.65
N PHE A 187 -8.78 -9.37 -1.24
CA PHE A 187 -7.69 -10.11 -0.63
C PHE A 187 -7.44 -11.37 -1.44
N GLY A 188 -6.18 -11.70 -1.68
CA GLY A 188 -5.82 -12.81 -2.55
C GLY A 188 -4.54 -13.52 -2.16
N THR A 189 -4.42 -14.75 -2.64
CA THR A 189 -3.21 -15.58 -2.55
C THR A 189 -3.03 -16.31 -3.87
N ASN A 190 -1.78 -16.60 -4.26
CA ASN A 190 -1.46 -17.24 -5.53
C ASN A 190 -2.08 -16.51 -6.75
N ALA A 191 -2.05 -15.18 -6.75
CA ALA A 191 -2.66 -14.34 -7.79
C ALA A 191 -4.17 -14.57 -8.03
N ILE A 192 -4.90 -15.11 -7.03
CA ILE A 192 -6.34 -15.36 -7.09
C ILE A 192 -7.05 -14.57 -5.99
N GLU A 193 -8.15 -13.90 -6.32
CA GLU A 193 -9.06 -13.25 -5.38
C GLU A 193 -9.76 -14.32 -4.51
N ARG A 194 -9.52 -14.26 -3.19
CA ARG A 194 -10.09 -15.20 -2.20
C ARG A 194 -11.25 -14.60 -1.43
N MET A 195 -11.20 -13.30 -1.15
CA MET A 195 -12.23 -12.57 -0.44
C MET A 195 -12.32 -11.14 -0.97
N ARG A 196 -13.51 -10.56 -0.97
CA ARG A 196 -13.72 -9.14 -1.27
C ARG A 196 -14.75 -8.51 -0.35
N ILE A 197 -14.66 -7.20 -0.22
CA ILE A 197 -15.77 -6.31 0.13
C ILE A 197 -16.05 -5.51 -1.14
N ASP A 198 -17.23 -5.68 -1.74
CA ASP A 198 -17.59 -4.93 -2.94
C ASP A 198 -17.95 -3.47 -2.61
N SER A 199 -18.22 -2.68 -3.65
CA SER A 199 -18.46 -1.24 -3.49
C SER A 199 -19.81 -0.90 -2.85
N VAL A 200 -20.70 -1.88 -2.67
CA VAL A 200 -21.97 -1.74 -1.91
C VAL A 200 -21.89 -2.36 -0.50
N GLY A 201 -20.70 -2.80 -0.10
CA GLY A 201 -20.40 -3.33 1.22
C GLY A 201 -20.87 -4.78 1.44
N ASN A 202 -20.92 -5.59 0.39
CA ASN A 202 -21.14 -7.03 0.48
C ASN A 202 -19.82 -7.78 0.51
N VAL A 203 -19.73 -8.82 1.34
CA VAL A 203 -18.55 -9.67 1.47
C VAL A 203 -18.70 -10.90 0.58
N GLY A 204 -17.77 -11.09 -0.34
CA GLY A 204 -17.65 -12.31 -1.13
C GLY A 204 -16.48 -13.16 -0.64
N ILE A 205 -16.64 -14.48 -0.48
CA ILE A 205 -15.54 -15.43 -0.25
C ILE A 205 -15.56 -16.43 -1.42
N GLY A 206 -14.48 -16.49 -2.20
CA GLY A 206 -14.43 -17.24 -3.46
C GLY A 206 -15.37 -16.70 -4.55
N ARG A 207 -15.96 -15.51 -4.33
CA ARG A 207 -16.99 -14.89 -5.16
C ARG A 207 -16.62 -13.43 -5.44
N ASN A 208 -16.50 -13.06 -6.71
CA ASN A 208 -16.16 -11.69 -7.12
C ASN A 208 -17.38 -10.79 -7.38
N ASN A 209 -18.60 -11.33 -7.34
CA ASN A 209 -19.85 -10.58 -7.46
C ASN A 209 -20.85 -11.08 -6.40
N PRO A 210 -20.65 -10.72 -5.11
CA PRO A 210 -21.50 -11.22 -4.03
C PRO A 210 -22.94 -10.72 -4.16
N ALA A 211 -23.89 -11.64 -4.16
CA ALA A 211 -25.32 -11.33 -4.31
C ALA A 211 -26.03 -11.00 -2.98
N ALA A 212 -25.34 -11.15 -1.85
CA ALA A 212 -25.83 -10.88 -0.51
C ALA A 212 -24.72 -10.29 0.37
N LYS A 213 -25.07 -9.82 1.57
CA LYS A 213 -24.09 -9.24 2.52
C LYS A 213 -22.92 -10.16 2.83
N LEU A 214 -23.17 -11.47 2.84
CA LEU A 214 -22.14 -12.50 2.84
C LEU A 214 -22.53 -13.53 1.78
N ASP A 215 -21.67 -13.71 0.78
CA ASP A 215 -21.84 -14.69 -0.30
C ASP A 215 -20.57 -15.54 -0.40
N VAL A 216 -20.70 -16.84 -0.11
CA VAL A 216 -19.58 -17.78 -0.08
C VAL A 216 -19.77 -18.78 -1.22
N ASN A 217 -18.81 -18.80 -2.15
CA ASN A 217 -18.72 -19.80 -3.19
C ASN A 217 -17.85 -20.97 -2.70
N GLY A 218 -18.48 -21.94 -2.07
CA GLY A 218 -17.82 -23.10 -1.48
C GLY A 218 -18.50 -23.51 -0.19
N THR A 219 -17.76 -24.20 0.68
CA THR A 219 -18.29 -24.73 1.93
C THR A 219 -18.06 -23.77 3.10
N VAL A 220 -18.89 -23.88 4.14
CA VAL A 220 -18.81 -23.07 5.36
C VAL A 220 -18.82 -23.96 6.59
N ARG A 221 -18.01 -23.65 7.59
CA ARG A 221 -18.08 -24.25 8.93
C ARG A 221 -18.33 -23.15 9.96
N ILE A 222 -19.40 -23.28 10.74
CA ILE A 222 -19.81 -22.27 11.72
C ILE A 222 -19.62 -22.80 13.14
N GLY A 223 -18.75 -22.15 13.92
CA GLY A 223 -18.44 -22.54 15.30
C GLY A 223 -17.37 -23.63 15.43
N SER A 224 -16.81 -23.78 16.63
CA SER A 224 -15.71 -24.72 16.92
C SER A 224 -16.12 -26.19 16.73
N SER A 225 -17.37 -26.53 17.02
CA SER A 225 -17.94 -27.88 16.80
C SER A 225 -18.82 -27.98 15.56
N GLY A 226 -18.82 -26.97 14.68
CA GLY A 226 -19.61 -27.00 13.45
C GLY A 226 -19.14 -28.08 12.49
N THR A 227 -20.07 -28.68 11.74
CA THR A 227 -19.79 -29.49 10.56
C THR A 227 -19.55 -28.61 9.34
N ILE A 228 -18.91 -29.15 8.30
CA ILE A 228 -18.78 -28.46 7.01
C ILE A 228 -20.14 -28.53 6.32
N LEU A 229 -20.68 -27.37 5.96
CA LEU A 229 -21.89 -27.22 5.17
C LEU A 229 -21.50 -26.97 3.72
N ASN A 230 -22.03 -27.79 2.81
CA ASN A 230 -21.98 -27.60 1.37
C ASN A 230 -23.06 -26.64 0.87
N GLY A 231 -24.14 -26.45 1.64
CA GLY A 231 -25.17 -25.50 1.29
C GLY A 231 -26.31 -25.41 2.31
N ILE A 232 -26.97 -24.26 2.31
CA ILE A 232 -28.26 -24.06 2.97
C ILE A 232 -29.21 -23.57 1.89
N MET A 233 -30.20 -24.38 1.56
CA MET A 233 -31.16 -24.08 0.49
C MET A 233 -32.55 -24.00 1.08
N LYS A 234 -33.38 -23.09 0.56
CA LYS A 234 -34.77 -22.94 0.96
C LYS A 234 -35.64 -22.76 -0.27
N SER A 235 -36.77 -23.45 -0.30
CA SER A 235 -37.81 -23.25 -1.31
C SER A 235 -39.19 -23.22 -0.66
N THR A 236 -40.12 -22.54 -1.31
CA THR A 236 -41.55 -22.56 -0.97
C THR A 236 -42.29 -23.07 -2.20
N LEU A 237 -42.96 -24.20 -2.04
CA LEU A 237 -43.58 -24.92 -3.15
C LEU A 237 -45.01 -25.29 -2.79
N GLU A 238 -45.91 -25.11 -3.73
CA GLU A 238 -47.24 -25.69 -3.66
C GLU A 238 -47.15 -27.14 -4.16
N ILE A 239 -47.69 -28.07 -3.37
CA ILE A 239 -47.72 -29.49 -3.68
C ILE A 239 -49.15 -30.03 -3.65
N GLU A 240 -49.39 -31.12 -4.36
CA GLU A 240 -50.60 -31.92 -4.22
C GLU A 240 -50.31 -33.10 -3.29
N ILE A 241 -51.07 -33.18 -2.21
CA ILE A 241 -51.09 -34.35 -1.32
C ILE A 241 -52.10 -35.33 -1.92
N PRO A 242 -51.71 -36.59 -2.19
CA PRO A 242 -52.63 -37.58 -2.74
C PRO A 242 -53.71 -37.94 -1.70
N ALA A 243 -54.80 -38.56 -2.16
CA ALA A 243 -55.80 -39.12 -1.26
C ALA A 243 -55.15 -40.10 -0.28
N LEU A 244 -55.44 -39.96 1.01
CA LEU A 244 -54.94 -40.84 2.06
C LEU A 244 -56.09 -41.58 2.72
N ALA A 245 -56.03 -42.91 2.68
CA ALA A 245 -56.99 -43.74 3.42
C ALA A 245 -57.03 -43.35 4.91
N SER A 246 -58.13 -43.68 5.59
CA SER A 246 -58.25 -43.54 7.05
C SER A 246 -57.05 -44.16 7.75
N MET A 247 -56.42 -43.39 8.65
CA MET A 247 -55.19 -43.79 9.34
C MET A 247 -54.02 -44.22 8.42
N GLY A 248 -54.07 -43.84 7.14
CA GLY A 248 -53.13 -44.24 6.10
C GLY A 248 -51.94 -43.30 5.94
N GLU A 249 -51.04 -43.66 5.02
CA GLU A 249 -49.86 -42.88 4.69
C GLU A 249 -49.68 -42.71 3.19
N GLY A 250 -49.01 -41.63 2.81
CA GLY A 250 -48.63 -41.36 1.42
C GLY A 250 -47.35 -40.55 1.36
N MET A 251 -46.66 -40.64 0.24
CA MET A 251 -45.38 -39.97 0.02
C MET A 251 -45.50 -39.06 -1.21
N VAL A 252 -44.99 -37.85 -1.09
CA VAL A 252 -44.87 -36.89 -2.18
C VAL A 252 -43.39 -36.65 -2.45
N THR A 253 -42.98 -36.85 -3.71
CA THR A 253 -41.63 -36.55 -4.16
C THR A 253 -41.60 -35.19 -4.83
N ILE A 254 -40.73 -34.32 -4.31
CA ILE A 254 -40.62 -32.92 -4.69
C ILE A 254 -39.22 -32.69 -5.29
N PRO A 255 -39.13 -32.26 -6.55
CA PRO A 255 -37.85 -31.87 -7.14
C PRO A 255 -37.23 -30.70 -6.37
N PHE A 256 -35.97 -30.85 -5.97
CA PHE A 256 -35.20 -29.86 -5.24
C PHE A 256 -33.76 -29.89 -5.73
N GLU A 257 -33.46 -29.08 -6.75
CA GLU A 257 -32.14 -29.04 -7.39
C GLU A 257 -31.02 -28.75 -6.39
N GLY A 258 -29.91 -29.48 -6.51
CA GLY A 258 -28.74 -29.34 -5.66
C GLY A 258 -28.81 -30.08 -4.32
N ALA A 259 -29.95 -30.70 -3.96
CA ALA A 259 -30.07 -31.54 -2.77
C ALA A 259 -29.21 -32.82 -2.90
N ILE A 260 -28.38 -33.10 -1.89
CA ILE A 260 -27.57 -34.33 -1.81
C ILE A 260 -28.23 -35.34 -0.85
N GLU A 261 -27.97 -36.63 -1.06
CA GLU A 261 -28.44 -37.67 -0.15
C GLU A 261 -27.96 -37.42 1.28
N GLN A 262 -28.78 -37.80 2.26
CA GLN A 262 -28.54 -37.63 3.70
C GLN A 262 -28.47 -36.17 4.19
N ALA A 263 -28.74 -35.18 3.34
CA ALA A 263 -28.96 -33.82 3.80
C ALA A 263 -30.09 -33.76 4.82
N SER A 264 -29.97 -32.86 5.80
CA SER A 264 -31.03 -32.59 6.76
C SER A 264 -32.14 -31.80 6.08
N VAL A 265 -33.37 -32.33 6.12
CA VAL A 265 -34.55 -31.68 5.53
C VAL A 265 -35.47 -31.23 6.64
N TYR A 266 -35.84 -29.95 6.59
CA TYR A 266 -36.86 -29.36 7.45
C TYR A 266 -38.04 -28.94 6.59
N VAL A 267 -39.25 -29.39 6.95
CA VAL A 267 -40.48 -29.06 6.25
C VAL A 267 -41.45 -28.45 7.24
N SER A 268 -42.08 -27.35 6.84
CA SER A 268 -43.18 -26.74 7.59
C SER A 268 -44.36 -26.47 6.65
N PRO A 269 -45.60 -26.73 7.10
CA PRO A 269 -46.78 -26.43 6.31
C PRO A 269 -47.03 -24.92 6.29
N GLY A 270 -47.52 -24.41 5.15
CA GLY A 270 -47.89 -23.00 4.98
C GLY A 270 -49.26 -22.64 5.57
N SER A 271 -50.06 -23.64 5.96
CA SER A 271 -51.36 -23.50 6.60
C SER A 271 -51.57 -24.59 7.64
N THR A 272 -52.60 -24.46 8.47
CA THR A 272 -52.96 -25.48 9.47
C THR A 272 -53.36 -26.78 8.79
N MET A 273 -52.79 -27.90 9.24
CA MET A 273 -53.20 -29.25 8.84
C MET A 273 -54.20 -29.80 9.88
N SER A 274 -55.43 -30.08 9.47
CA SER A 274 -56.43 -30.78 10.29
C SER A 274 -56.48 -32.24 9.85
N GLY A 275 -56.37 -33.19 10.77
CA GLY A 275 -56.39 -34.62 10.42
C GLY A 275 -55.13 -35.14 9.72
N LEU A 276 -54.18 -34.28 9.35
CA LEU A 276 -52.94 -34.64 8.67
C LEU A 276 -51.70 -34.29 9.49
N MET A 277 -50.64 -35.09 9.35
CA MET A 277 -49.32 -34.76 9.86
C MET A 277 -48.20 -35.12 8.87
N ILE A 278 -47.10 -34.37 8.95
CA ILE A 278 -45.84 -34.72 8.27
C ILE A 278 -45.13 -35.76 9.15
N GLY A 279 -44.97 -36.98 8.63
CA GLY A 279 -44.30 -38.07 9.34
C GLY A 279 -42.78 -37.94 9.29
N TYR A 280 -42.22 -37.72 8.10
CA TYR A 280 -40.81 -37.38 7.92
C TYR A 280 -40.59 -36.63 6.60
N ALA A 281 -39.42 -36.04 6.47
CA ALA A 281 -38.91 -35.55 5.20
C ALA A 281 -37.42 -35.94 5.06
N ARG A 282 -37.01 -36.33 3.86
CA ARG A 282 -35.61 -36.68 3.55
C ARG A 282 -35.30 -36.45 2.09
N VAL A 283 -34.02 -36.30 1.77
CA VAL A 283 -33.56 -36.43 0.38
C VAL A 283 -33.52 -37.92 0.04
N CYS A 284 -34.45 -38.39 -0.80
CA CYS A 284 -34.58 -39.81 -1.13
C CYS A 284 -33.60 -40.24 -2.23
N THR A 285 -33.32 -39.34 -3.17
CA THR A 285 -32.28 -39.43 -4.19
C THR A 285 -31.74 -38.02 -4.47
N PRO A 286 -30.54 -37.84 -5.05
CA PRO A 286 -30.01 -36.52 -5.36
C PRO A 286 -31.03 -35.71 -6.18
N GLY A 287 -31.27 -34.47 -5.75
CA GLY A 287 -32.23 -33.58 -6.39
C GLY A 287 -33.70 -33.84 -6.05
N ASN A 288 -34.04 -34.80 -5.18
CA ASN A 288 -35.44 -35.14 -4.85
C ASN A 288 -35.66 -35.26 -3.34
N VAL A 289 -36.62 -34.50 -2.83
CA VAL A 289 -37.09 -34.58 -1.44
C VAL A 289 -38.37 -35.40 -1.39
N GLU A 290 -38.39 -36.41 -0.55
CA GLU A 290 -39.58 -37.18 -0.22
C GLU A 290 -40.16 -36.66 1.10
N VAL A 291 -41.45 -36.32 1.10
CA VAL A 291 -42.21 -35.96 2.30
C VAL A 291 -43.30 -37.00 2.51
N LYS A 292 -43.28 -37.65 3.67
CA LYS A 292 -44.34 -38.58 4.08
C LYS A 292 -45.42 -37.84 4.83
N PHE A 293 -46.66 -37.99 4.38
CA PHE A 293 -47.86 -37.55 5.05
C PHE A 293 -48.57 -38.74 5.70
N MET A 294 -49.15 -38.51 6.86
CA MET A 294 -49.97 -39.49 7.57
C MET A 294 -51.32 -38.88 7.85
N ASN A 295 -52.36 -39.60 7.47
CA ASN A 295 -53.72 -39.31 7.89
C ASN A 295 -53.89 -39.81 9.32
N MET A 296 -54.29 -38.91 10.21
CA MET A 296 -54.55 -39.14 11.63
C MET A 296 -56.05 -39.15 11.93
N SER A 297 -56.90 -38.90 10.94
CA SER A 297 -58.36 -38.96 11.05
C SER A 297 -58.87 -40.39 10.80
N THR A 298 -60.10 -40.63 11.24
CA THR A 298 -60.81 -41.89 11.02
C THR A 298 -61.50 -41.93 9.66
N ASP A 299 -61.51 -40.82 8.92
CA ASP A 299 -62.09 -40.70 7.60
C ASP A 299 -60.98 -40.68 6.54
N MET A 300 -61.33 -40.87 5.27
CA MET A 300 -60.39 -40.69 4.17
C MET A 300 -60.14 -39.19 3.95
N GLU A 301 -58.89 -38.80 3.76
CA GLU A 301 -58.53 -37.44 3.34
C GLU A 301 -58.48 -37.41 1.81
N GLU A 302 -59.30 -36.54 1.21
CA GLU A 302 -59.32 -36.31 -0.24
C GLU A 302 -58.06 -35.57 -0.70
N PRO A 303 -57.67 -35.67 -1.98
CA PRO A 303 -56.51 -34.94 -2.50
C PRO A 303 -56.63 -33.43 -2.24
N MET A 304 -55.54 -32.82 -1.78
CA MET A 304 -55.53 -31.40 -1.46
C MET A 304 -54.21 -30.72 -1.83
N SER A 305 -54.29 -29.45 -2.22
CA SER A 305 -53.11 -28.62 -2.46
C SER A 305 -52.67 -27.93 -1.18
N MET A 306 -51.36 -27.93 -0.92
CA MET A 306 -50.78 -27.26 0.24
C MET A 306 -49.43 -26.63 -0.10
N VAL A 307 -49.18 -25.44 0.44
CA VAL A 307 -47.86 -24.82 0.40
C VAL A 307 -46.98 -25.44 1.48
N LEU A 308 -45.76 -25.83 1.11
CA LEU A 308 -44.71 -26.24 2.03
C LEU A 308 -43.54 -25.27 1.96
N HIS A 309 -42.96 -24.95 3.11
CA HIS A 309 -41.63 -24.34 3.20
C HIS A 309 -40.61 -25.43 3.53
N ILE A 310 -39.69 -25.66 2.61
CA ILE A 310 -38.68 -26.71 2.70
C ILE A 310 -37.31 -26.05 2.83
N SER A 311 -36.55 -26.42 3.85
CA SER A 311 -35.16 -26.02 4.03
C SER A 311 -34.27 -27.26 4.05
N ILE A 312 -33.17 -27.23 3.31
CA ILE A 312 -32.17 -28.29 3.24
C ILE A 312 -30.84 -27.75 3.76
N ILE A 313 -30.24 -28.48 4.69
CA ILE A 313 -28.90 -28.21 5.23
C ILE A 313 -28.02 -29.42 4.91
N GLN A 314 -26.95 -29.18 4.17
CA GLN A 314 -26.04 -30.20 3.63
C GLN A 314 -24.60 -29.72 3.62
#